data_AF-A0AAD9LET9-F1
#
_entry.id   AF-A0AAD9LET9-F1
#
_cell.length_a   1.000
_cell.length_b   1.000
_cell.length_c   1.000
_cell.angle_alpha   90.00
_cell.angle_beta   90.00
_cell.angle_gamma   90.00
#
_symmetry.space_group_name_H-M   'P 1'
#
loop_
_entity.id
_entity.type
_entity.pdbx_description
1 polymer ?
#
loop_
_entity_poly.entity_id
_entity_poly.type
_entity_poly.pdbx_seq_one_letter_code
_entity_poly.pdbx_strand_id
1 'polypeptide(L)'
;MVRMLVFSFIIYPVVSYLSNPSREIAVVLLFVIAFVNSLKLEKNYFQRLSASPHSSVDFIKKSFKHEAFRVHPDRNTSPTASEDYVDLVRIYKTLVNDKSREAYCRYADLISDGDKRNDLTPAEVLYMVFLNSFVSLVGMFFVILLYGHRMVNISALIYELFCLALEVYLRFTPDARSFMSFVPILRYYTIFELITFCRSFRIFFMYYSNISEKEQDDTSMRVGAAILKNNVLAIDTLDRFMTQTRGMYSSMPHPLNGESAIDVMAFYTYTYHRK
;
A
#
# COMPACT_ATOMS: atom_id res chain seq x y z
N MET A 1 -23.87 14.48 -5.48
CA MET A 1 -22.90 13.68 -4.71
C MET A 1 -23.44 12.30 -4.36
N VAL A 2 -24.57 12.18 -3.64
CA VAL A 2 -25.17 10.87 -3.27
C VAL A 2 -25.49 9.98 -4.48
N ARG A 3 -26.05 10.53 -5.56
CA ARG A 3 -26.29 9.76 -6.80
C ARG A 3 -25.01 9.20 -7.43
N MET A 4 -23.92 9.96 -7.48
CA MET A 4 -22.63 9.44 -7.96
C MET A 4 -22.12 8.32 -7.06
N LEU A 5 -22.22 8.47 -5.74
CA LEU A 5 -21.82 7.42 -4.79
C LEU A 5 -22.66 6.14 -5.00
N VAL A 6 -23.96 6.25 -5.21
CA VAL A 6 -24.83 5.08 -5.48
C VAL A 6 -24.48 4.41 -6.81
N PHE A 7 -24.23 5.18 -7.87
CA PHE A 7 -23.84 4.60 -9.16
C PHE A 7 -22.47 3.93 -9.10
N SER A 8 -21.48 4.54 -8.43
CA SER A 8 -20.12 4.01 -8.33
C SER A 8 -19.97 2.85 -7.36
N PHE A 9 -20.66 2.88 -6.21
CA PHE A 9 -20.46 1.90 -5.13
C PHE A 9 -21.55 0.82 -5.04
N ILE A 10 -22.70 0.99 -5.71
CA ILE A 10 -23.80 0.01 -5.64
C ILE A 10 -24.17 -0.50 -7.03
N ILE A 11 -24.48 0.38 -7.98
CA ILE A 11 -25.00 -0.04 -9.29
C ILE A 11 -23.90 -0.64 -10.17
N TYR A 12 -22.74 0.01 -10.26
CA TYR A 12 -21.65 -0.48 -11.10
C TYR A 12 -21.13 -1.87 -10.68
N PRO A 13 -20.87 -2.16 -9.38
CA PRO A 13 -20.51 -3.51 -8.94
C PRO A 13 -21.56 -4.57 -9.27
N VAL A 14 -22.84 -4.25 -9.11
CA VAL A 14 -23.95 -5.16 -9.42
C VAL A 14 -24.06 -5.44 -10.92
N VAL A 15 -23.95 -4.41 -11.76
CA VAL A 15 -24.00 -4.54 -13.22
C VAL A 15 -22.77 -5.29 -13.75
N SER A 16 -21.60 -5.04 -13.19
CA SER A 16 -20.37 -5.76 -13.54
C SER A 16 -20.46 -7.25 -13.16
N TYR A 17 -20.96 -7.55 -11.96
CA TYR A 17 -21.20 -8.92 -11.51
C TYR A 17 -22.20 -9.68 -12.38
N LEU A 18 -23.29 -9.01 -12.80
CA LEU A 18 -24.30 -9.59 -13.69
C LEU A 18 -23.79 -9.82 -15.13
N SER A 19 -22.80 -9.04 -15.58
CA SER A 19 -22.25 -9.12 -16.94
C SER A 19 -21.28 -10.30 -17.11
N ASN A 20 -20.47 -10.63 -16.10
CA ASN A 20 -19.53 -11.75 -16.18
C ASN A 20 -19.17 -12.34 -14.79
N PRO A 21 -20.05 -13.17 -14.19
CA PRO A 21 -19.90 -13.63 -12.81
C PRO A 21 -18.64 -14.48 -12.59
N SER A 22 -18.11 -15.13 -13.63
CA SER A 22 -16.92 -15.98 -13.56
C SER A 22 -15.67 -15.23 -13.08
N ARG A 23 -15.51 -13.96 -13.48
CA ARG A 23 -14.35 -13.13 -13.13
C ARG A 23 -14.41 -12.65 -11.68
N GLU A 24 -15.56 -12.14 -11.27
CA GLU A 24 -15.76 -11.68 -9.89
C GLU A 24 -15.65 -12.84 -8.89
N ILE A 25 -16.16 -14.03 -9.26
CA ILE A 25 -15.96 -15.25 -8.48
C ILE A 25 -14.47 -15.61 -8.42
N ALA A 26 -13.72 -15.51 -9.53
CA ALA A 26 -12.29 -15.78 -9.54
C ALA A 26 -11.49 -14.80 -8.67
N VAL A 27 -11.85 -13.50 -8.67
CA VAL A 27 -11.22 -12.48 -7.80
C VAL A 27 -11.54 -12.75 -6.33
N VAL A 28 -12.80 -13.06 -6.00
CA VAL A 28 -13.19 -13.41 -4.62
C VAL A 28 -12.47 -14.67 -4.16
N LEU A 29 -12.38 -15.70 -5.00
CA LEU A 29 -11.66 -16.93 -4.70
C LEU A 29 -10.16 -16.66 -4.51
N LEU A 30 -9.54 -15.86 -5.38
CA LEU A 30 -8.16 -15.42 -5.24
C LEU A 30 -7.95 -14.65 -3.92
N PHE A 31 -8.87 -13.76 -3.57
CA PHE A 31 -8.84 -13.02 -2.31
C PHE A 31 -8.92 -13.95 -1.10
N VAL A 32 -9.85 -14.91 -1.10
CA VAL A 32 -10.00 -15.88 -0.01
C VAL A 32 -8.74 -16.75 0.12
N ILE A 33 -8.21 -17.24 -0.99
CA ILE A 33 -6.95 -17.99 -1.02
C ILE A 33 -5.80 -17.14 -0.47
N ALA A 34 -5.67 -15.90 -0.93
CA ALA A 34 -4.62 -14.99 -0.45
C ALA A 34 -4.79 -14.68 1.04
N PHE A 35 -6.02 -14.44 1.50
CA PHE A 35 -6.32 -14.17 2.90
C PHE A 35 -5.97 -15.36 3.79
N VAL A 36 -6.40 -16.57 3.43
CA VAL A 36 -6.11 -17.79 4.20
C VAL A 36 -4.61 -18.07 4.23
N ASN A 37 -3.91 -17.94 3.10
CA ASN A 37 -2.45 -18.08 3.03
C ASN A 37 -1.70 -16.98 3.80
N SER A 38 -2.34 -15.83 4.04
CA SER A 38 -1.76 -14.72 4.81
C SER A 38 -1.93 -14.89 6.32
N LEU A 39 -2.80 -15.80 6.78
CA LEU A 39 -2.95 -16.06 8.20
C LEU A 39 -1.65 -16.65 8.76
N LYS A 40 -1.28 -16.22 9.96
CA LYS A 40 -0.05 -16.69 10.59
C LYS A 40 -0.21 -18.14 11.01
N LEU A 41 0.80 -18.96 10.72
CA LEU A 41 0.83 -20.37 11.12
C LEU A 41 1.51 -20.59 12.47
N GLU A 42 2.52 -19.76 12.79
CA GLU A 42 3.35 -19.93 13.97
C GLU A 42 2.84 -19.14 15.18
N LYS A 43 3.07 -19.72 16.37
CA LYS A 43 2.73 -19.08 17.64
C LYS A 43 3.78 -18.05 18.02
N ASN A 44 3.34 -16.83 18.31
CA ASN A 44 4.22 -15.79 18.82
C ASN A 44 4.58 -16.00 20.30
N TYR A 45 5.46 -15.14 20.82
CA TYR A 45 5.96 -15.22 22.20
C TYR A 45 4.84 -15.11 23.24
N PHE A 46 3.84 -14.26 22.99
CA PHE A 46 2.68 -14.13 23.88
C PHE A 46 1.85 -15.41 23.89
N GLN A 47 1.57 -15.98 22.71
CA GLN A 47 0.80 -17.21 22.56
C GLN A 47 1.53 -18.43 23.14
N ARG A 48 2.87 -18.48 23.07
CA ARG A 48 3.67 -19.53 23.74
C ARG A 48 3.54 -19.45 25.27
N LEU A 49 3.28 -18.27 25.82
CA LEU A 49 3.01 -18.05 27.26
C LEU A 49 1.51 -18.00 27.60
N SER A 50 0.63 -18.45 26.70
CA SER A 50 -0.83 -18.40 26.92
C SER A 50 -1.32 -16.98 27.30
N ALA A 51 -0.68 -15.96 26.72
CA ALA A 51 -0.93 -14.54 26.96
C ALA A 51 -1.28 -13.81 25.65
N SER A 52 -1.79 -12.59 25.81
CA SER A 52 -2.13 -11.68 24.71
C SER A 52 -1.07 -10.57 24.59
N PRO A 53 -0.86 -9.96 23.41
CA PRO A 53 -0.04 -8.74 23.30
C PRO A 53 -0.51 -7.60 24.21
N HIS A 54 -1.78 -7.61 24.61
CA HIS A 54 -2.40 -6.63 25.51
C HIS A 54 -2.30 -7.02 26.99
N SER A 55 -1.70 -8.17 27.33
CA SER A 55 -1.57 -8.64 28.71
C SER A 55 -0.59 -7.80 29.52
N SER A 56 -0.93 -7.55 30.80
CA SER A 56 -0.04 -6.88 31.74
C SER A 56 1.17 -7.75 32.09
N VAL A 57 2.25 -7.12 32.56
CA VAL A 57 3.48 -7.81 32.97
C VAL A 57 3.20 -8.81 34.11
N ASP A 58 2.30 -8.48 35.03
CA ASP A 58 1.93 -9.38 36.14
C ASP A 58 1.18 -10.62 35.65
N PHE A 59 0.31 -10.45 34.64
CA PHE A 59 -0.34 -11.59 33.99
C PHE A 59 0.70 -12.48 33.28
N ILE A 60 1.66 -11.89 32.55
CA ILE A 60 2.74 -12.62 31.89
C ILE A 60 3.57 -13.42 32.90
N LYS A 61 3.91 -12.82 34.06
CA LYS A 61 4.60 -13.52 35.17
C LYS A 61 3.80 -14.70 35.69
N LYS A 62 2.49 -14.54 35.86
CA LYS A 62 1.60 -15.61 36.33
C LYS A 62 1.53 -16.76 35.31
N SER A 63 1.35 -16.44 34.03
CA SER A 63 1.28 -17.45 32.98
C SER A 63 2.61 -18.18 32.79
N PHE A 64 3.74 -17.48 32.89
CA PHE A 64 5.06 -18.10 32.88
C PHE A 64 5.21 -19.14 34.00
N LYS A 65 4.82 -18.82 35.24
CA LYS A 65 4.90 -19.78 36.35
C LYS A 65 4.07 -21.04 36.09
N HIS A 66 2.88 -20.89 35.51
CA HIS A 66 2.01 -21.99 35.16
C HIS A 66 2.61 -22.88 34.07
N GLU A 67 3.12 -22.28 32.99
CA GLU A 67 3.74 -22.99 31.87
C GLU A 67 5.07 -23.65 32.26
N ALA A 68 5.90 -22.96 33.04
CA ALA A 68 7.19 -23.46 33.52
C ALA A 68 7.02 -24.73 34.36
N PHE A 69 5.97 -24.81 35.18
CA PHE A 69 5.65 -26.00 35.97
C PHE A 69 5.29 -27.21 35.10
N ARG A 70 4.70 -26.98 33.92
CA ARG A 70 4.31 -28.02 32.96
C ARG A 70 5.50 -28.51 32.13
N VAL A 71 6.38 -27.61 31.73
CA VAL A 71 7.49 -27.90 30.80
C VAL A 71 8.79 -28.27 31.55
N HIS A 72 8.84 -28.15 32.87
CA HIS A 72 10.04 -28.41 33.68
C HIS A 72 10.69 -29.77 33.36
N PRO A 73 12.03 -29.81 33.12
CA PRO A 73 12.73 -31.02 32.69
C PRO A 73 12.59 -32.19 33.67
N ASP A 74 12.51 -31.92 34.97
CA ASP A 74 12.34 -32.98 35.99
C ASP A 74 10.98 -33.71 35.91
N ARG A 75 9.98 -33.12 35.27
CA ARG A 75 8.59 -33.65 35.25
C ARG A 75 8.11 -33.99 33.85
N ASN A 76 8.71 -33.37 32.83
CA ASN A 76 8.42 -33.63 31.43
C ASN A 76 9.45 -34.62 30.86
N THR A 77 9.03 -35.84 30.58
CA THR A 77 9.88 -36.91 30.03
C THR A 77 10.14 -36.78 28.53
N SER A 78 9.69 -35.70 27.88
CA SER A 78 9.99 -35.43 26.48
C SER A 78 11.50 -35.24 26.27
N PRO A 79 12.09 -35.79 25.20
CA PRO A 79 13.50 -35.54 24.86
C PRO A 79 13.81 -34.06 24.63
N THR A 80 12.80 -33.23 24.31
CA THR A 80 12.94 -31.78 24.07
C THR A 80 12.70 -30.91 25.31
N ALA A 81 12.37 -31.50 26.47
CA ALA A 81 11.90 -30.76 27.64
C ALA A 81 12.88 -29.68 28.12
N SER A 82 14.19 -29.96 28.08
CA SER A 82 15.24 -29.01 28.45
C SER A 82 15.29 -27.81 27.50
N GLU A 83 15.25 -28.06 26.19
CA GLU A 83 15.25 -27.01 25.16
C GLU A 83 14.00 -26.15 25.25
N ASP A 84 12.83 -26.78 25.38
CA ASP A 84 11.54 -26.11 25.51
C ASP A 84 11.50 -25.19 26.75
N TYR A 85 12.10 -25.63 27.86
CA TYR A 85 12.19 -24.84 29.08
C TYR A 85 13.13 -23.63 28.93
N VAL A 86 14.32 -23.83 28.33
CA VAL A 86 15.27 -22.74 28.04
C VAL A 86 14.62 -21.68 27.13
N ASP A 87 13.90 -22.13 26.11
CA ASP A 87 13.14 -21.27 25.21
C ASP A 87 12.03 -20.50 25.94
N LEU A 88 11.26 -21.16 26.81
CA LEU A 88 10.22 -20.52 27.60
C LEU A 88 10.79 -19.41 28.51
N VAL A 89 11.93 -19.68 29.15
CA VAL A 89 12.64 -18.70 29.99
C VAL A 89 13.14 -17.53 29.14
N ARG A 90 13.67 -17.78 27.94
CA ARG A 90 14.11 -16.74 27.00
C ARG A 90 12.94 -15.82 26.63
N ILE A 91 11.81 -16.40 26.25
CA ILE A 91 10.59 -15.65 25.90
C ILE A 91 10.13 -14.77 27.07
N TYR A 92 10.04 -15.36 28.26
CA TYR A 92 9.63 -14.62 29.46
C TYR A 92 10.54 -13.42 29.74
N LYS A 93 11.87 -13.60 29.64
CA LYS A 93 12.83 -12.49 29.80
C LYS A 93 12.60 -11.37 28.79
N THR A 94 12.32 -11.70 27.53
CA THR A 94 12.00 -10.71 26.49
C THR A 94 10.71 -9.95 26.79
N LEU A 95 9.66 -10.63 27.25
CA LEU A 95 8.35 -10.00 27.45
C LEU A 95 8.22 -9.20 28.76
N VAL A 96 9.02 -9.49 29.79
CA VAL A 96 8.98 -8.74 31.05
C VAL A 96 9.73 -7.41 30.97
N ASN A 97 10.77 -7.33 30.15
CA ASN A 97 11.48 -6.07 29.94
C ASN A 97 10.71 -5.20 28.93
N ASP A 98 10.35 -3.98 29.31
CA ASP A 98 9.58 -3.08 28.45
C ASP A 98 10.27 -2.76 27.13
N LYS A 99 11.58 -2.49 27.16
CA LYS A 99 12.39 -2.20 25.96
C LYS A 99 12.39 -3.41 25.02
N SER A 100 12.68 -4.59 25.54
CA SER A 100 12.76 -5.82 24.73
C SER A 100 11.40 -6.30 24.25
N ARG A 101 10.34 -6.09 25.04
CA ARG A 101 8.96 -6.36 24.63
C ARG A 101 8.56 -5.46 23.47
N GLU A 102 8.87 -4.18 23.52
CA GLU A 102 8.59 -3.26 22.42
C GLU A 102 9.39 -3.61 21.16
N ALA A 103 10.69 -3.86 21.32
CA ALA A 103 11.56 -4.27 20.20
C ALA A 103 11.08 -5.58 19.56
N TYR A 104 10.63 -6.56 20.37
CA TYR A 104 10.01 -7.78 19.87
C TYR A 104 8.74 -7.48 19.06
N CYS A 105 7.82 -6.69 19.62
CA CYS A 105 6.54 -6.40 18.97
C CYS A 105 6.70 -5.70 17.62
N ARG A 106 7.75 -4.88 17.44
CA ARG A 106 7.96 -4.09 16.21
C ARG A 106 8.95 -4.68 15.22
N TYR A 107 9.97 -5.42 15.68
CA TYR A 107 11.15 -5.74 14.86
C TYR A 107 11.54 -7.23 14.84
N ALA A 108 10.71 -8.13 15.36
CA ALA A 108 11.03 -9.56 15.37
C ALA A 108 11.18 -10.19 13.97
N ASP A 109 10.60 -9.57 12.94
CA ASP A 109 10.72 -10.00 11.55
C ASP A 109 12.02 -9.55 10.87
N LEU A 110 12.65 -8.47 11.36
CA LEU A 110 13.88 -7.92 10.78
C LEU A 110 15.13 -8.62 11.32
N ILE A 111 15.16 -8.92 12.63
CA ILE A 111 16.31 -9.50 13.30
C ILE A 111 15.84 -10.59 14.26
N SER A 112 16.38 -11.80 14.10
CA SER A 112 16.08 -12.94 14.99
C SER A 112 16.73 -12.78 16.37
N ASP A 113 17.95 -12.25 16.40
CA ASP A 113 18.72 -12.01 17.62
C ASP A 113 18.07 -10.97 18.53
N GLY A 114 17.82 -11.33 19.79
CA GLY A 114 17.18 -10.48 20.78
C GLY A 114 18.02 -9.26 21.18
N ASP A 115 19.33 -9.43 21.28
CA ASP A 115 20.20 -8.37 21.79
C ASP A 115 20.40 -7.29 20.72
N LYS A 116 20.72 -7.70 19.49
CA LYS A 116 20.81 -6.79 18.34
C LYS A 116 19.52 -6.02 18.08
N ARG A 117 18.36 -6.62 18.34
CA ARG A 117 17.07 -5.93 18.21
C ARG A 117 16.91 -4.75 19.16
N ASN A 118 17.44 -4.85 20.37
CA ASN A 118 17.33 -3.79 21.36
C ASN A 118 18.19 -2.56 21.02
N ASP A 119 19.20 -2.76 20.18
CA ASP A 119 20.19 -1.73 19.83
C ASP A 119 19.96 -1.15 18.42
N LEU A 120 18.87 -1.55 17.76
CA LEU A 120 18.46 -1.03 16.46
C LEU A 120 18.20 0.48 16.52
N THR A 121 18.90 1.21 15.67
CA THR A 121 18.64 2.62 15.43
C THR A 121 17.48 2.79 14.42
N PRO A 122 16.72 3.91 14.49
CA PRO A 122 15.68 4.19 13.50
C PRO A 122 16.17 4.18 12.04
N ALA A 123 17.41 4.62 11.81
CA ALA A 123 18.02 4.63 10.48
C ALA A 123 18.30 3.22 9.94
N GLU A 124 18.78 2.31 10.79
CA GLU A 124 18.98 0.90 10.41
C GLU A 124 17.65 0.21 10.11
N VAL A 125 16.61 0.46 10.93
CA VAL A 125 15.26 -0.06 10.66
C VAL A 125 14.78 0.43 9.30
N LEU A 126 14.91 1.73 9.03
CA LEU A 126 14.48 2.32 7.77
C LEU A 126 15.25 1.74 6.57
N TYR A 127 16.56 1.55 6.70
CA TYR A 127 17.38 0.89 5.69
C TYR A 127 16.89 -0.53 5.39
N MET A 128 16.62 -1.33 6.42
CA MET A 128 16.11 -2.69 6.26
C MET A 128 14.74 -2.72 5.59
N VAL A 129 13.85 -1.80 5.96
CA VAL A 129 12.53 -1.64 5.32
C VAL A 129 12.68 -1.35 3.83
N PHE A 130 13.50 -0.35 3.48
CA PHE A 130 13.74 0.01 2.08
C PHE A 130 14.41 -1.12 1.30
N LEU A 131 15.40 -1.80 1.88
CA LEU A 131 16.07 -2.93 1.25
C LEU A 131 15.08 -4.07 0.98
N ASN A 132 14.20 -4.36 1.93
CA ASN A 132 13.18 -5.39 1.76
C ASN A 132 12.18 -5.02 0.65
N SER A 133 11.72 -3.77 0.59
CA SER A 133 10.88 -3.29 -0.53
C SER A 133 11.64 -3.28 -1.87
N PHE A 134 12.94 -3.00 -1.88
CA PHE A 134 13.76 -3.06 -3.08
C PHE A 134 13.87 -4.51 -3.60
N VAL A 135 14.18 -5.47 -2.74
CA VAL A 135 14.22 -6.91 -3.08
C VAL A 135 12.85 -7.36 -3.62
N SER A 136 11.78 -6.92 -2.97
CA SER A 136 10.41 -7.14 -3.40
C SER A 136 10.20 -6.65 -4.84
N LEU A 137 10.54 -5.39 -5.15
CA LEU A 137 10.43 -4.80 -6.49
C LEU A 137 11.26 -5.55 -7.53
N VAL A 138 12.53 -5.87 -7.23
CA VAL A 138 13.39 -6.66 -8.12
C VAL A 138 12.76 -8.01 -8.44
N GLY A 139 12.19 -8.69 -7.42
CA GLY A 139 11.47 -9.94 -7.62
C GLY A 139 10.26 -9.79 -8.55
N MET A 140 9.52 -8.68 -8.46
CA MET A 140 8.41 -8.40 -9.37
C MET A 140 8.90 -8.22 -10.81
N PHE A 141 9.95 -7.42 -11.02
CA PHE A 141 10.55 -7.24 -12.34
C PHE A 141 11.06 -8.55 -12.93
N PHE A 142 11.69 -9.39 -12.11
CA PHE A 142 12.15 -10.71 -12.53
C PHE A 142 10.99 -11.60 -12.99
N VAL A 143 9.86 -11.58 -12.28
CA VAL A 143 8.67 -12.33 -12.72
C VAL A 143 8.10 -11.78 -14.02
N ILE A 144 8.07 -10.45 -14.22
CA ILE A 144 7.64 -9.87 -15.51
C ILE A 144 8.53 -10.36 -16.66
N LEU A 145 9.86 -10.39 -16.45
CA LEU A 145 10.82 -10.88 -17.44
C LEU A 145 10.63 -12.37 -17.75
N LEU A 146 10.40 -13.21 -16.72
CA LEU A 146 10.21 -14.65 -16.90
C LEU A 146 8.92 -15.00 -17.64
N TYR A 147 7.83 -14.30 -17.34
CA TYR A 147 6.51 -14.60 -17.91
C TYR A 147 6.20 -13.77 -19.17
N GLY A 148 7.15 -12.95 -19.62
CA GLY A 148 7.04 -12.21 -20.89
C GLY A 148 5.91 -11.19 -20.92
N HIS A 149 5.47 -10.68 -19.76
CA HIS A 149 4.40 -9.68 -19.70
C HIS A 149 4.88 -8.38 -20.37
N ARG A 150 4.07 -7.85 -21.31
CA ARG A 150 4.37 -6.59 -22.01
C ARG A 150 4.19 -5.36 -21.12
N MET A 151 3.52 -5.49 -19.98
CA MET A 151 3.15 -4.38 -19.10
C MET A 151 3.57 -4.62 -17.66
N VAL A 152 4.08 -3.58 -17.01
CA VAL A 152 4.33 -3.56 -15.57
C VAL A 152 2.99 -3.65 -14.85
N ASN A 153 2.87 -4.55 -13.87
CA ASN A 153 1.66 -4.64 -13.05
C ASN A 153 1.55 -3.42 -12.11
N ILE A 154 0.89 -2.37 -12.62
CA ILE A 154 0.68 -1.10 -11.91
C ILE A 154 -0.03 -1.34 -10.57
N SER A 155 -1.02 -2.24 -10.51
CA SER A 155 -1.73 -2.53 -9.26
C SER A 155 -0.82 -3.13 -8.19
N ALA A 156 0.09 -4.03 -8.57
CA ALA A 156 1.06 -4.59 -7.64
C ALA A 156 2.11 -3.54 -7.22
N LEU A 157 2.50 -2.63 -8.12
CA LEU A 157 3.43 -1.54 -7.81
C LEU A 157 2.83 -0.52 -6.83
N ILE A 158 1.57 -0.10 -7.06
CA ILE A 158 0.83 0.77 -6.15
C ILE A 158 0.70 0.10 -4.77
N TYR A 159 0.38 -1.20 -4.76
CA TYR A 159 0.28 -1.94 -3.51
C TYR A 159 1.61 -2.04 -2.78
N GLU A 160 2.73 -2.22 -3.50
CA GLU A 160 4.06 -2.22 -2.90
C GLU A 160 4.38 -0.87 -2.24
N LEU A 161 4.07 0.24 -2.91
CA LEU A 161 4.27 1.58 -2.35
C LEU A 161 3.39 1.82 -1.11
N PHE A 162 2.15 1.35 -1.15
CA PHE A 162 1.25 1.37 0.00
C PHE A 162 1.82 0.55 1.17
N CYS A 163 2.30 -0.67 0.92
CA CYS A 163 2.92 -1.51 1.94
C CYS A 163 4.17 -0.87 2.54
N LEU A 164 5.02 -0.25 1.71
CA LEU A 164 6.20 0.48 2.19
C LEU A 164 5.79 1.63 3.12
N ALA A 165 4.83 2.45 2.70
CA ALA A 165 4.35 3.57 3.52
C ALA A 165 3.70 3.08 4.82
N LEU A 166 2.89 2.03 4.74
CA LEU A 166 2.24 1.41 5.89
C LEU A 166 3.26 0.80 6.86
N GLU A 167 4.28 0.12 6.35
CA GLU A 167 5.33 -0.49 7.15
C GLU A 167 6.11 0.58 7.94
N VAL A 168 6.49 1.68 7.29
CA VAL A 168 7.12 2.82 7.96
C VAL A 168 6.19 3.40 9.04
N TYR A 169 4.92 3.63 8.71
CA TYR A 169 3.93 4.13 9.67
C TYR A 169 3.80 3.22 10.91
N LEU A 170 3.64 1.92 10.70
CA LEU A 170 3.43 0.95 11.77
C LEU A 170 4.67 0.78 12.67
N ARG A 171 5.87 0.83 12.10
CA ARG A 171 7.11 0.68 12.88
C ARG A 171 7.37 1.89 13.77
N PHE A 172 7.14 3.11 13.30
CA PHE A 172 7.51 4.33 14.04
C PHE A 172 6.39 4.95 14.88
N THR A 173 5.12 4.60 14.63
CA THR A 173 3.99 5.21 15.37
C THR A 173 3.75 4.50 16.71
N PRO A 174 3.62 5.23 17.85
CA PRO A 174 3.33 4.63 19.15
C PRO A 174 1.95 3.96 19.19
N ASP A 175 0.94 4.60 18.57
CA ASP A 175 -0.46 4.15 18.57
C ASP A 175 -0.76 2.99 17.60
N ALA A 176 0.25 2.54 16.83
CA ALA A 176 0.12 1.48 15.84
C ALA A 176 -0.35 0.13 16.43
N ARG A 177 -0.25 -0.08 17.75
CA ARG A 177 -0.75 -1.30 18.42
C ARG A 177 -2.26 -1.49 18.30
N SER A 178 -3.00 -0.40 18.08
CA SER A 178 -4.45 -0.41 17.90
C SER A 178 -4.88 -0.58 16.44
N PHE A 179 -3.92 -0.58 15.51
CA PHE A 179 -4.16 -0.71 14.09
C PHE A 179 -4.86 -2.04 13.78
N MET A 180 -5.92 -1.98 12.96
CA MET A 180 -6.78 -3.13 12.63
C MET A 180 -7.47 -3.83 13.81
N SER A 181 -7.56 -3.20 14.99
CA SER A 181 -8.28 -3.77 16.15
C SER A 181 -9.77 -4.04 15.92
N PHE A 182 -10.37 -3.42 14.88
CA PHE A 182 -11.75 -3.68 14.45
C PHE A 182 -11.93 -5.07 13.82
N VAL A 183 -10.85 -5.73 13.38
CA VAL A 183 -10.89 -7.11 12.87
C VAL A 183 -10.58 -8.07 14.01
N PRO A 184 -11.54 -8.92 14.45
CA PRO A 184 -11.34 -9.78 15.63
C PRO A 184 -10.13 -10.72 15.53
N ILE A 185 -9.83 -11.20 14.31
CA ILE A 185 -8.73 -12.14 14.04
C ILE A 185 -7.37 -11.44 14.16
N LEU A 186 -7.27 -10.19 13.70
CA LEU A 186 -6.01 -9.42 13.66
C LEU A 186 -5.74 -8.66 14.96
N ARG A 187 -6.73 -8.50 15.84
CA ARG A 187 -6.60 -7.80 17.12
C ARG A 187 -5.46 -8.31 18.02
N TYR A 188 -5.11 -9.59 17.90
CA TYR A 188 -4.06 -10.24 18.70
C TYR A 188 -2.72 -10.38 17.96
N TYR A 189 -2.58 -9.71 16.83
CA TYR A 189 -1.32 -9.67 16.10
C TYR A 189 -0.41 -8.59 16.70
N THR A 190 0.89 -8.88 16.72
CA THR A 190 1.91 -7.86 16.97
C THR A 190 2.08 -6.97 15.73
N ILE A 191 2.80 -5.85 15.88
CA ILE A 191 3.04 -4.92 14.77
C ILE A 191 3.78 -5.62 13.62
N PHE A 192 4.82 -6.39 13.92
CA PHE A 192 5.53 -7.13 12.87
C PHE A 192 4.63 -8.16 12.17
N GLU A 193 3.76 -8.87 12.90
CA GLU A 193 2.83 -9.83 12.30
C GLU A 193 1.82 -9.15 11.38
N LEU A 194 1.33 -7.95 11.74
CA LEU A 194 0.45 -7.14 10.88
C LEU A 194 1.18 -6.70 9.59
N ILE A 195 2.45 -6.30 9.69
CA ILE A 195 3.27 -5.95 8.53
C ILE A 195 3.43 -7.17 7.61
N THR A 196 3.80 -8.33 8.16
CA THR A 196 3.92 -9.58 7.39
C THR A 196 2.61 -9.96 6.71
N PHE A 197 1.48 -9.85 7.43
CA PHE A 197 0.14 -10.10 6.90
C PHE A 197 -0.22 -9.16 5.74
N CYS A 198 0.07 -7.87 5.86
CA CYS A 198 -0.20 -6.93 4.76
C CYS A 198 0.68 -7.23 3.55
N ARG A 199 1.94 -7.63 3.77
CA ARG A 199 2.87 -7.94 2.69
C ARG A 199 2.53 -9.22 1.94
N SER A 200 2.00 -10.24 2.59
CA SER A 200 1.61 -11.51 1.93
C SER A 200 0.47 -11.32 0.92
N PHE A 201 -0.36 -10.28 1.08
CA PHE A 201 -1.39 -9.88 0.12
C PHE A 201 -0.84 -9.40 -1.23
N ARG A 202 0.47 -9.17 -1.36
CA ARG A 202 1.09 -8.78 -2.64
C ARG A 202 0.77 -9.74 -3.78
N ILE A 203 0.70 -11.04 -3.48
CA ILE A 203 0.37 -12.10 -4.44
C ILE A 203 -1.01 -11.85 -5.05
N PHE A 204 -1.99 -11.42 -4.25
CA PHE A 204 -3.32 -11.08 -4.76
C PHE A 204 -3.25 -9.99 -5.84
N PHE A 205 -2.57 -8.87 -5.58
CA PHE A 205 -2.43 -7.78 -6.55
C PHE A 205 -1.61 -8.16 -7.78
N MET A 206 -0.67 -9.10 -7.61
CA MET A 206 0.11 -9.64 -8.71
C MET A 206 -0.74 -10.43 -9.72
N TYR A 207 -1.69 -11.22 -9.22
CA TYR A 207 -2.60 -12.01 -10.07
C TYR A 207 -3.88 -11.28 -10.46
N TYR A 208 -4.30 -10.27 -9.68
CA TYR A 208 -5.49 -9.47 -9.93
C TYR A 208 -5.44 -8.79 -11.31
N SER A 209 -4.28 -8.23 -11.70
CA SER A 209 -4.12 -7.60 -13.02
C SER A 209 -4.41 -8.58 -14.15
N ASN A 210 -3.95 -9.83 -14.02
CA ASN A 210 -4.09 -10.86 -15.05
C ASN A 210 -5.55 -11.30 -15.20
N ILE A 211 -6.30 -11.36 -14.09
CA ILE A 211 -7.73 -11.68 -14.12
C ILE A 211 -8.54 -10.51 -14.69
N SER A 212 -8.12 -9.27 -14.44
CA SER A 212 -8.84 -8.06 -14.81
C SER A 212 -8.55 -7.56 -16.25
N GLU A 213 -7.52 -8.10 -16.91
CA GLU A 213 -6.89 -7.54 -18.13
C GLU A 213 -7.75 -7.54 -19.42
N LYS A 214 -8.98 -8.05 -19.42
CA LYS A 214 -9.75 -8.21 -20.68
C LYS A 214 -10.29 -6.92 -21.31
N GLU A 215 -10.07 -5.74 -20.72
CA GLU A 215 -10.64 -4.48 -21.25
C GLU A 215 -9.72 -3.25 -21.11
N GLN A 216 -8.52 -3.42 -20.52
CA GLN A 216 -7.65 -2.30 -20.17
C GLN A 216 -6.72 -1.84 -21.31
N ASP A 217 -6.44 -2.71 -22.28
CA ASP A 217 -5.69 -2.35 -23.49
C ASP A 217 -6.52 -1.37 -24.34
N ASP A 218 -7.83 -1.59 -24.43
CA ASP A 218 -8.76 -0.69 -25.13
C ASP A 218 -9.01 0.60 -24.34
N THR A 219 -9.20 0.54 -23.02
CA THR A 219 -9.44 1.77 -22.22
C THR A 219 -8.19 2.64 -22.04
N SER A 220 -7.00 2.08 -21.80
CA SER A 220 -5.77 2.86 -21.67
C SER A 220 -5.37 3.50 -22.99
N MET A 221 -5.51 2.77 -24.10
CA MET A 221 -5.29 3.31 -25.45
C MET A 221 -6.35 4.34 -25.83
N ARG A 222 -7.62 4.16 -25.43
CA ARG A 222 -8.69 5.16 -25.65
C ARG A 222 -8.49 6.42 -24.83
N VAL A 223 -8.06 6.31 -23.57
CA VAL A 223 -7.75 7.46 -22.71
C VAL A 223 -6.52 8.20 -23.26
N GLY A 224 -5.46 7.49 -23.61
CA GLY A 224 -4.27 8.08 -24.26
C GLY A 224 -4.62 8.77 -25.58
N ALA A 225 -5.42 8.13 -26.44
CA ALA A 225 -5.87 8.71 -27.70
C ALA A 225 -6.81 9.92 -27.50
N ALA A 226 -7.67 9.91 -26.48
CA ALA A 226 -8.54 11.03 -26.16
C ALA A 226 -7.76 12.25 -25.65
N ILE A 227 -6.76 12.04 -24.79
CA ILE A 227 -5.85 13.10 -24.33
C ILE A 227 -5.08 13.69 -25.50
N LEU A 228 -4.52 12.85 -26.37
CA LEU A 228 -3.80 13.29 -27.55
C LEU A 228 -4.70 14.10 -28.49
N LYS A 229 -5.92 13.64 -28.75
CA LYS A 229 -6.91 14.32 -29.58
C LYS A 229 -7.30 15.69 -29.01
N ASN A 230 -7.49 15.78 -27.69
CA ASN A 230 -7.80 17.04 -27.02
C ASN A 230 -6.62 18.03 -27.09
N ASN A 231 -5.39 17.55 -26.92
CA ASN A 231 -4.19 18.38 -27.04
C ASN A 231 -4.01 18.90 -28.47
N VAL A 232 -4.24 18.05 -29.48
CA VAL A 232 -4.20 18.46 -30.90
C VAL A 232 -5.28 19.50 -31.21
N LEU A 233 -6.50 19.32 -30.70
CA LEU A 233 -7.58 20.29 -30.88
C LEU A 233 -7.27 21.64 -30.20
N ALA A 234 -6.65 21.62 -29.02
CA ALA A 234 -6.23 22.83 -28.32
C ALA A 234 -5.15 23.58 -29.12
N ILE A 235 -4.18 22.86 -29.69
CA ILE A 235 -3.15 23.45 -30.56
C ILE A 235 -3.77 24.06 -31.81
N ASP A 236 -4.69 23.37 -32.49
CA ASP A 236 -5.38 23.90 -33.67
C ASP A 236 -6.24 25.13 -33.36
N THR A 237 -6.87 25.15 -32.18
CA THR A 237 -7.64 26.31 -31.73
C THR A 237 -6.71 27.50 -31.45
N LEU A 238 -5.55 27.27 -30.84
CA LEU A 238 -4.53 28.28 -30.62
C LEU A 238 -3.97 28.80 -31.95
N ASP A 239 -3.72 27.93 -32.93
CA ASP A 239 -3.20 28.32 -34.24
C ASP A 239 -4.21 29.19 -35.01
N ARG A 240 -5.50 28.85 -34.95
CA ARG A 240 -6.58 29.68 -35.50
C ARG A 240 -6.67 31.04 -34.82
N PHE A 241 -6.57 31.07 -33.49
CA PHE A 241 -6.56 32.32 -32.74
C PHE A 241 -5.33 33.18 -33.09
N MET A 242 -4.15 32.59 -33.18
CA MET A 242 -2.91 33.26 -33.59
C MET A 242 -3.00 33.80 -35.02
N THR A 243 -3.60 33.04 -35.93
CA THR A 243 -3.80 33.47 -37.33
C THR A 243 -4.81 34.61 -37.42
N GLN A 244 -5.90 34.54 -36.65
CA GLN A 244 -6.92 35.59 -36.61
C GLN A 244 -6.38 36.88 -35.98
N THR A 245 -5.65 36.78 -34.87
CA THR A 245 -5.00 37.93 -34.22
C THR A 245 -3.88 38.52 -35.09
N ARG A 246 -3.09 37.68 -35.78
CA ARG A 246 -2.11 38.16 -36.77
C ARG A 246 -2.79 38.88 -37.93
N GLY A 247 -3.91 38.34 -38.43
CA GLY A 247 -4.74 38.97 -39.46
C GLY A 247 -5.29 40.33 -39.03
N MET A 248 -5.76 40.44 -37.77
CA MET A 248 -6.19 41.71 -37.16
C MET A 248 -5.03 42.69 -36.99
N TYR A 249 -3.86 42.21 -36.56
CA TYR A 249 -2.66 43.05 -36.40
C TYR A 249 -2.11 43.53 -37.75
N SER A 250 -2.15 42.70 -38.80
CA SER A 250 -1.73 43.10 -40.15
C SER A 250 -2.74 44.00 -40.87
N SER A 251 -3.99 44.06 -40.39
CA SER A 251 -5.02 44.98 -40.89
C SER A 251 -5.16 46.23 -40.02
N MET A 252 -4.38 46.36 -38.93
CA MET A 252 -4.28 47.58 -38.16
C MET A 252 -3.45 48.62 -38.95
N PRO A 253 -3.96 49.84 -39.12
CA PRO A 253 -3.18 50.92 -39.73
C PRO A 253 -1.98 51.24 -38.84
N HIS A 254 -0.78 51.27 -39.44
CA HIS A 254 0.41 51.74 -38.73
C HIS A 254 0.24 53.22 -38.35
N PRO A 255 0.64 53.64 -37.13
CA PRO A 255 0.49 55.02 -36.71
C PRO A 255 1.26 55.91 -37.67
N LEU A 256 0.56 56.85 -38.31
CA LEU A 256 1.18 57.94 -39.04
C LEU A 256 1.89 58.85 -38.02
N ASN A 257 3.08 59.33 -38.37
CA ASN A 257 3.95 60.13 -37.49
C ASN A 257 3.16 61.16 -36.68
N GLY A 258 3.06 60.93 -35.36
CA GLY A 258 2.49 61.89 -34.40
C GLY A 258 1.37 61.36 -33.51
N GLU A 259 0.73 60.23 -33.81
CA GLU A 259 -0.32 59.67 -32.95
C GLU A 259 0.20 58.58 -32.00
N SER A 260 -0.28 58.61 -30.75
CA SER A 260 0.09 57.62 -29.74
C SER A 260 -0.59 56.28 -30.04
N ALA A 261 0.15 55.17 -29.94
CA ALA A 261 -0.37 53.82 -30.23
C ALA A 261 -1.60 53.42 -29.38
N ILE A 262 -1.84 54.13 -28.27
CA ILE A 262 -2.95 53.91 -27.35
C ILE A 262 -4.27 54.45 -27.94
N ASP A 263 -4.22 55.58 -28.67
CA ASP A 263 -5.40 56.22 -29.22
C ASP A 263 -6.00 55.45 -30.41
N VAL A 264 -5.13 54.86 -31.25
CA VAL A 264 -5.53 54.00 -32.38
C VAL A 264 -6.18 52.69 -31.87
N MET A 265 -5.66 52.13 -30.78
CA MET A 265 -6.20 50.92 -30.13
C MET A 265 -7.59 51.16 -29.49
N ALA A 266 -7.79 52.31 -28.83
CA ALA A 266 -9.07 52.68 -28.23
C ALA A 266 -10.18 52.85 -29.28
N PHE A 267 -9.88 53.46 -30.44
CA PHE A 267 -10.85 53.72 -31.50
C PHE A 267 -11.37 52.42 -32.17
N TYR A 268 -10.49 51.43 -32.36
CA TYR A 268 -10.84 50.15 -32.96
C TYR A 268 -11.59 49.22 -31.99
N THR A 269 -11.24 49.24 -30.70
CA THR A 269 -11.96 48.47 -29.68
C THR A 269 -13.41 48.95 -29.54
N TYR A 270 -13.64 50.26 -29.73
CA TYR A 270 -14.98 50.87 -29.71
C TYR A 270 -15.83 50.54 -30.94
N THR A 271 -15.22 50.35 -32.11
CA THR A 271 -15.97 50.05 -33.35
C THR A 271 -16.30 48.56 -33.53
N TYR A 272 -15.48 47.65 -32.99
CA TYR A 272 -15.72 46.21 -33.12
C TYR A 272 -16.82 45.67 -32.19
N HIS A 273 -17.09 46.33 -31.06
CA HIS A 273 -18.14 45.93 -30.11
C HIS A 273 -19.57 46.34 -30.49
N ARG A 274 -19.77 46.99 -31.64
CA ARG A 274 -21.07 47.54 -32.07
C ARG A 274 -21.71 46.79 -33.24
N LYS A 275 -21.23 45.60 -33.59
CA LYS A 275 -21.85 44.69 -34.56
C LYS A 275 -22.23 43.37 -33.91
#